data_AF-A0A4Y8LEL4-F1
#
_entry.id   AF-A0A4Y8LEL4-F1
#
_cell.length_a   1.000
_cell.length_b   1.000
_cell.length_c   1.000
_cell.angle_alpha   90.00
_cell.angle_beta   90.00
_cell.angle_gamma   90.00
#
_symmetry.space_group_name_H-M   'P 1'
#
loop_
_entity.id
_entity.type
_entity.pdbx_description
1 polymer ?
#
loop_
_entity_poly.entity_id
_entity_poly.type
_entity_poly.pdbx_seq_one_letter_code
_entity_poly.pdbx_strand_id
1 'polypeptide(L)'
;MDKKRKEVIINEIKYWKQNKLLPEAYCDFLINLYTSGEYEESKEMEEKKVSKETSHKQNIFVAGFTLAGSLLAVTALVFGELALVIQAIISILISVGIMIVSFRPSASPAVKIFSRIIAAFVILLLSIEVWRYYYNGDITILYIIIGFQCVVWTIAGVLFKQHYFTVSGILGTIVLLILLF
;
A
#
# COMPACT_ATOMS: atom_id res chain seq x y z
N MET A 1 -25.72 -42.69 15.60
CA MET A 1 -24.94 -42.96 14.35
C MET A 1 -23.53 -43.34 14.77
N ASP A 2 -22.99 -44.44 14.25
CA ASP A 2 -21.66 -44.93 14.62
C ASP A 2 -20.57 -44.02 14.01
N LYS A 3 -19.69 -43.45 14.85
CA LYS A 3 -18.64 -42.51 14.43
C LYS A 3 -17.73 -43.11 13.34
N LYS A 4 -17.48 -44.42 13.44
CA LYS A 4 -16.64 -45.16 12.48
C LYS A 4 -17.27 -45.23 11.09
N ARG A 5 -18.61 -45.31 11.01
CA ARG A 5 -19.34 -45.32 9.73
C ARG A 5 -19.34 -43.95 9.07
N LYS A 6 -19.44 -42.87 9.86
CA LYS A 6 -19.36 -41.49 9.38
C LYS A 6 -18.00 -41.18 8.73
N GLU A 7 -16.90 -41.62 9.34
CA GLU A 7 -15.55 -41.42 8.78
C GLU A 7 -15.33 -42.18 7.46
N VAL A 8 -15.84 -43.41 7.35
CA VAL A 8 -15.76 -44.20 6.11
C VAL A 8 -16.48 -43.48 4.97
N ILE A 9 -17.70 -42.98 5.21
CA ILE A 9 -18.49 -42.24 4.21
C ILE A 9 -17.76 -40.97 3.76
N ILE A 10 -17.16 -40.22 4.68
CA ILE A 10 -16.41 -38.99 4.35
C ILE A 10 -15.19 -39.30 3.47
N ASN A 11 -14.48 -40.41 3.75
CA ASN A 11 -13.33 -40.83 2.94
C ASN A 11 -13.75 -41.24 1.52
N GLU A 12 -14.90 -41.86 1.38
CA GLU A 12 -15.44 -42.27 0.08
C GLU A 12 -15.86 -41.06 -0.77
N ILE A 13 -16.50 -40.06 -0.16
CA ILE A 13 -16.85 -38.79 -0.83
C ILE A 13 -15.59 -38.04 -1.28
N LYS A 14 -14.52 -38.04 -0.47
CA LYS A 14 -13.21 -37.47 -0.86
C LYS A 14 -12.61 -38.19 -2.07
N TYR A 15 -12.74 -39.52 -2.12
CA TYR A 15 -12.31 -40.31 -3.27
C TYR A 15 -13.11 -39.96 -4.54
N TRP A 16 -14.42 -39.74 -4.42
CA TRP A 16 -15.25 -39.29 -5.56
C TRP A 16 -14.86 -37.90 -6.06
N LYS A 17 -14.51 -36.99 -5.14
CA LYS A 17 -14.04 -35.63 -5.48
C LYS A 17 -12.71 -35.66 -6.23
N GLN A 18 -11.72 -36.43 -5.76
CA GLN A 18 -10.41 -36.55 -6.42
C GLN A 18 -10.52 -37.15 -7.83
N ASN A 19 -11.40 -38.14 -8.02
CA ASN A 19 -11.60 -38.79 -9.31
C ASN A 19 -12.65 -38.11 -10.20
N LYS A 20 -13.19 -36.96 -9.79
CA LYS A 20 -14.24 -36.21 -10.51
C LYS A 20 -15.48 -37.05 -10.88
N LEU A 21 -15.81 -38.04 -10.06
CA LEU A 21 -16.98 -38.90 -10.24
C LEU A 21 -18.29 -38.14 -9.95
N LEU A 22 -18.21 -37.06 -9.16
CA LEU A 22 -19.28 -36.11 -8.90
C LEU A 22 -18.73 -34.67 -8.99
N PRO A 23 -19.57 -33.68 -9.37
CA PRO A 23 -19.16 -32.28 -9.37
C PRO A 23 -18.82 -31.80 -7.95
N GLU A 24 -17.79 -30.96 -7.81
CA GLU A 24 -17.23 -30.58 -6.51
C GLU A 24 -18.25 -30.00 -5.53
N ALA A 25 -19.19 -29.18 -6.03
CA ALA A 25 -20.25 -28.59 -5.22
C ALA A 25 -21.13 -29.63 -4.49
N TYR A 26 -21.35 -30.80 -5.09
CA TYR A 26 -22.13 -31.87 -4.48
C TYR A 26 -21.33 -32.64 -3.43
N CYS A 27 -20.04 -32.90 -3.69
CA CYS A 27 -19.16 -33.52 -2.70
C CYS A 27 -19.02 -32.63 -1.45
N ASP A 28 -18.90 -31.32 -1.65
CA ASP A 28 -18.79 -30.36 -0.56
C ASP A 28 -20.10 -30.27 0.25
N PHE A 29 -21.26 -30.30 -0.41
CA PHE A 29 -22.56 -30.40 0.26
C PHE A 29 -22.69 -31.67 1.11
N LEU A 30 -22.33 -32.84 0.56
CA LEU A 30 -22.42 -34.11 1.27
C LEU A 30 -21.46 -34.17 2.46
N ILE A 31 -20.21 -33.74 2.29
CA ILE A 31 -19.24 -33.66 3.39
C ILE A 31 -19.81 -32.76 4.48
N ASN A 32 -20.31 -31.58 4.13
CA ASN A 32 -20.85 -30.64 5.09
C ASN A 32 -22.07 -31.19 5.85
N LEU A 33 -22.95 -31.92 5.15
CA LEU A 33 -24.09 -32.62 5.73
C LEU A 33 -23.65 -33.70 6.74
N TYR A 34 -22.63 -34.49 6.40
CA TYR A 34 -22.11 -35.53 7.28
C TYR A 34 -21.26 -34.96 8.43
N THR A 35 -20.57 -33.84 8.22
CA THR A 35 -19.76 -33.16 9.25
C THR A 35 -20.54 -32.10 10.04
N SER A 36 -21.83 -31.91 9.77
CA SER A 36 -22.69 -30.98 10.51
C SER A 36 -22.13 -29.54 10.59
N GLY A 37 -21.43 -29.06 9.55
CA GLY A 37 -20.80 -27.72 9.57
C GLY A 37 -19.31 -27.69 9.97
N GLU A 38 -18.79 -28.73 10.61
CA GLU A 38 -17.47 -28.69 11.28
C GLU A 38 -16.28 -28.73 10.29
N TYR A 39 -16.51 -29.24 9.07
CA TYR A 39 -15.50 -29.23 8.00
C TYR A 39 -15.33 -27.84 7.36
N GLU A 40 -16.38 -27.03 7.29
CA GLU A 40 -16.26 -25.66 6.77
C GLU A 40 -15.61 -24.73 7.78
N GLU A 41 -15.85 -24.89 9.09
CA GLU A 41 -15.14 -24.11 10.12
C GLU A 41 -13.62 -24.37 10.09
N SER A 42 -13.20 -25.63 9.89
CA SER A 42 -11.77 -25.96 9.82
C SER A 42 -11.10 -25.45 8.54
N LYS A 43 -11.76 -25.56 7.38
CA LYS A 43 -11.27 -24.96 6.12
C LYS A 43 -11.27 -23.44 6.15
N GLU A 44 -12.33 -22.79 6.62
CA GLU A 44 -12.35 -21.34 6.78
C GLU A 44 -11.26 -20.88 7.75
N MET A 45 -11.01 -21.61 8.84
CA MET A 45 -10.01 -21.23 9.81
C MET A 45 -8.58 -21.43 9.28
N GLU A 46 -8.32 -22.46 8.48
CA GLU A 46 -7.03 -22.65 7.77
C GLU A 46 -6.83 -21.62 6.66
N GLU A 47 -7.82 -21.38 5.79
CA GLU A 47 -7.74 -20.37 4.72
C GLU A 47 -7.63 -18.94 5.29
N LYS A 48 -8.35 -18.62 6.37
CA LYS A 48 -8.23 -17.33 7.08
C LYS A 48 -6.87 -17.18 7.78
N LYS A 49 -6.26 -18.26 8.29
CA LYS A 49 -4.91 -18.22 8.88
C LYS A 49 -3.82 -18.07 7.83
N VAL A 50 -3.88 -18.84 6.75
CA VAL A 50 -2.91 -18.79 5.65
C VAL A 50 -2.98 -17.43 4.92
N SER A 51 -4.18 -16.91 4.64
CA SER A 51 -4.35 -15.58 4.02
C SER A 51 -3.93 -14.43 4.94
N LYS A 52 -4.17 -14.53 6.25
CA LYS A 52 -3.69 -13.53 7.22
C LYS A 52 -2.17 -13.56 7.37
N GLU A 53 -1.53 -14.73 7.46
CA GLU A 53 -0.06 -14.82 7.58
C GLU A 53 0.67 -14.34 6.31
N THR A 54 0.19 -14.71 5.12
CA THR A 54 0.78 -14.22 3.86
C THR A 54 0.56 -12.72 3.70
N SER A 55 -0.62 -12.20 4.02
CA SER A 55 -0.90 -10.75 4.02
C SER A 55 -0.02 -10.00 5.02
N HIS A 56 0.25 -10.56 6.20
CA HIS A 56 1.06 -9.90 7.23
C HIS A 56 2.55 -9.87 6.85
N LYS A 57 3.11 -10.98 6.33
CA LYS A 57 4.50 -11.02 5.85
C LYS A 57 4.70 -10.12 4.63
N GLN A 58 3.72 -10.07 3.72
CA GLN A 58 3.79 -9.23 2.53
C GLN A 58 3.65 -7.74 2.88
N ASN A 59 2.82 -7.38 3.86
CA ASN A 59 2.72 -6.01 4.38
C ASN A 59 3.99 -5.57 5.11
N ILE A 60 4.65 -6.45 5.88
CA ILE A 60 5.94 -6.14 6.52
C ILE A 60 7.03 -5.92 5.48
N PHE A 61 7.08 -6.78 4.45
CA PHE A 61 8.05 -6.64 3.36
C PHE A 61 7.84 -5.34 2.58
N VAL A 62 6.58 -5.01 2.25
CA VAL A 62 6.22 -3.76 1.60
C VAL A 62 6.58 -2.56 2.46
N ALA A 63 6.26 -2.58 3.76
CA ALA A 63 6.58 -1.49 4.68
C ALA A 63 8.10 -1.29 4.78
N GLY A 64 8.87 -2.38 4.91
CA GLY A 64 10.33 -2.35 4.92
C GLY A 64 10.91 -1.79 3.62
N PHE A 65 10.37 -2.19 2.46
CA PHE A 65 10.78 -1.67 1.16
C PHE A 65 10.46 -0.18 1.00
N THR A 66 9.28 0.28 1.44
CA THR A 66 8.93 1.71 1.40
C THR A 66 9.82 2.55 2.32
N LEU A 67 10.15 2.03 3.50
CA LEU A 67 11.03 2.72 4.47
C LEU A 67 12.46 2.80 3.93
N ALA A 68 13.00 1.68 3.42
CA ALA A 68 14.34 1.62 2.85
C ALA A 68 14.46 2.52 1.60
N GLY A 69 13.45 2.51 0.72
CA GLY A 69 13.39 3.40 -0.45
C GLY A 69 13.36 4.87 -0.06
N SER A 70 12.58 5.23 0.96
CA SER A 70 12.55 6.60 1.49
C SER A 70 13.91 7.02 2.07
N LEU A 71 14.57 6.14 2.82
CA LEU A 71 15.87 6.44 3.43
C LEU A 71 16.95 6.62 2.36
N LEU A 72 16.93 5.79 1.30
CA LEU A 72 17.82 5.94 0.15
C LEU A 72 17.57 7.24 -0.60
N ALA A 73 16.30 7.61 -0.81
CA ALA A 73 15.95 8.88 -1.46
C ALA A 73 16.47 10.08 -0.64
N VAL A 74 16.23 10.10 0.68
CA VAL A 74 16.71 11.18 1.56
C VAL A 74 18.23 11.23 1.59
N THR A 75 18.90 10.09 1.69
CA THR A 75 20.36 10.02 1.62
C THR A 75 20.86 10.59 0.28
N ALA A 76 20.28 10.18 -0.84
CA ALA A 76 20.66 10.71 -2.15
C ALA A 76 20.44 12.23 -2.25
N LEU A 77 19.38 12.77 -1.64
CA LEU A 77 19.11 14.21 -1.59
C LEU A 77 20.15 14.99 -0.77
N VAL A 78 20.61 14.44 0.35
CA VAL A 78 21.55 15.10 1.26
C VAL A 78 22.99 15.09 0.72
N PHE A 79 23.39 14.03 0.02
CA PHE A 79 24.78 13.86 -0.40
C PHE A 79 25.17 14.63 -1.68
N GLY A 80 24.22 15.20 -2.43
CA GLY A 80 24.40 16.36 -3.33
C GLY A 80 25.47 16.33 -4.46
N GLU A 81 26.33 15.33 -4.55
CA GLU A 81 27.50 15.30 -5.46
C GLU A 81 27.25 14.51 -6.76
N LEU A 82 26.08 13.88 -6.91
CA LEU A 82 25.64 13.29 -8.17
C LEU A 82 24.91 14.33 -9.02
N ALA A 83 25.05 14.24 -10.35
CA ALA A 83 24.33 15.10 -11.28
C ALA A 83 22.83 15.14 -10.92
N LEU A 84 22.31 16.35 -10.64
CA LEU A 84 20.93 16.61 -10.18
C LEU A 84 19.86 15.83 -10.95
N VAL A 85 20.10 15.61 -12.25
CA VAL A 85 19.24 14.82 -13.14
C VAL A 85 19.11 13.37 -12.68
N ILE A 86 20.20 12.71 -12.28
CA ILE A 86 20.21 11.32 -11.83
C ILE A 86 19.45 11.19 -10.50
N GLN A 87 19.67 12.14 -9.58
CA GLN A 87 18.95 12.21 -8.30
C GLN A 87 17.44 12.42 -8.51
N ALA A 88 17.06 13.29 -9.44
CA ALA A 88 15.66 13.53 -9.78
C ALA A 88 14.98 12.28 -10.32
N ILE A 89 15.63 11.59 -11.28
CA ILE A 89 15.14 10.34 -11.86
C ILE A 89 14.94 9.27 -10.79
N ILE A 90 15.91 9.08 -9.88
CA ILE A 90 15.82 8.08 -8.81
C ILE A 90 14.66 8.40 -7.85
N SER A 91 14.49 9.66 -7.44
CA SER A 91 13.40 10.03 -6.53
C SER A 91 12.02 9.83 -7.16
N ILE A 92 11.89 10.12 -8.46
CA ILE A 92 10.65 9.94 -9.21
C ILE A 92 10.35 8.44 -9.36
N LEU A 93 11.36 7.64 -9.72
CA LEU A 93 11.24 6.19 -9.84
C LEU A 93 10.79 5.55 -8.52
N ILE A 94 11.40 5.97 -7.40
CA ILE A 94 11.04 5.50 -6.05
C ILE A 94 9.61 5.92 -5.71
N SER A 95 9.23 7.17 -5.96
CA SER A 95 7.88 7.68 -5.69
C SER A 95 6.81 6.93 -6.49
N VAL A 96 7.06 6.65 -7.78
CA VAL A 96 6.17 5.86 -8.64
C VAL A 96 6.08 4.42 -8.15
N GLY A 97 7.21 3.79 -7.79
CA GLY A 97 7.23 2.44 -7.25
C GLY A 97 6.43 2.31 -5.94
N ILE A 98 6.58 3.28 -5.05
CA ILE A 98 5.81 3.40 -3.80
C ILE A 98 4.30 3.56 -4.12
N MET A 99 3.95 4.36 -5.12
CA MET A 99 2.56 4.57 -5.54
C MET A 99 1.91 3.30 -6.13
N ILE A 100 2.64 2.53 -6.95
CA ILE A 100 2.17 1.25 -7.50
C ILE A 100 1.86 0.25 -6.38
N VAL A 101 2.72 0.22 -5.36
CA VAL A 101 2.53 -0.64 -4.17
C VAL A 101 1.30 -0.22 -3.37
N SER A 102 0.99 1.08 -3.28
CA SER A 102 -0.24 1.59 -2.66
C SER A 102 -1.53 1.14 -3.37
N PHE A 103 -1.49 0.86 -4.67
CA PHE A 103 -2.66 0.37 -5.42
C PHE A 103 -2.88 -1.14 -5.30
N ARG A 104 -1.97 -1.90 -4.68
CA ARG A 104 -2.20 -3.34 -4.48
C ARG A 104 -3.40 -3.59 -3.55
N PRO A 105 -4.37 -4.44 -3.93
CA PRO A 105 -5.54 -4.74 -3.11
C PRO A 105 -5.16 -5.42 -1.79
N SER A 106 -4.07 -6.19 -1.76
CA SER A 106 -3.57 -6.91 -0.58
C SER A 106 -2.86 -6.03 0.47
N ALA A 107 -2.58 -4.75 0.17
CA ALA A 107 -1.88 -3.88 1.11
C ALA A 107 -2.84 -3.34 2.19
N SER A 108 -2.37 -3.29 3.43
CA SER A 108 -3.17 -2.74 4.54
C SER A 108 -3.49 -1.26 4.30
N PRO A 109 -4.63 -0.75 4.82
CA PRO A 109 -4.99 0.66 4.65
C PRO A 109 -3.93 1.62 5.21
N ALA A 110 -3.25 1.23 6.30
CA ALA A 110 -2.15 2.00 6.87
C ALA A 110 -0.96 2.10 5.90
N VAL A 111 -0.53 0.98 5.31
CA VAL A 111 0.58 0.97 4.33
C VAL A 111 0.26 1.87 3.13
N LYS A 112 -0.99 1.85 2.63
CA LYS A 112 -1.43 2.73 1.55
C LYS A 112 -1.40 4.21 1.93
N ILE A 113 -1.73 4.55 3.17
CA ILE A 113 -1.68 5.93 3.66
C ILE A 113 -0.23 6.39 3.82
N PHE A 114 0.61 5.63 4.53
CA PHE A 114 2.02 5.96 4.76
C PHE A 114 2.79 6.09 3.45
N SER A 115 2.60 5.15 2.53
CA SER A 115 3.23 5.16 1.21
C SER A 115 2.91 6.43 0.42
N ARG A 116 1.66 6.90 0.42
CA ARG A 116 1.26 8.14 -0.28
C ARG A 116 1.84 9.40 0.39
N ILE A 117 1.91 9.43 1.72
CA ILE A 117 2.53 10.54 2.47
C ILE A 117 4.02 10.62 2.16
N ILE A 118 4.72 9.48 2.19
CA ILE A 118 6.15 9.40 1.88
C ILE A 118 6.42 9.88 0.46
N ALA A 119 5.64 9.44 -0.52
CA ALA A 119 5.79 9.88 -1.92
C ALA A 119 5.60 11.39 -2.07
N ALA A 120 4.58 11.98 -1.42
CA ALA A 120 4.37 13.42 -1.44
C ALA A 120 5.55 14.18 -0.82
N PHE A 121 6.06 13.71 0.32
CA PHE A 121 7.19 14.33 0.99
C PHE A 121 8.47 14.29 0.14
N VAL A 122 8.74 13.17 -0.54
CA VAL A 122 9.89 13.05 -1.45
C VAL A 122 9.77 14.03 -2.62
N ILE A 123 8.58 14.20 -3.21
CA ILE A 123 8.34 15.18 -4.29
C ILE A 123 8.58 16.62 -3.81
N LEU A 124 8.14 16.94 -2.59
CA LEU A 124 8.37 18.27 -2.00
C LEU A 124 9.87 18.52 -1.80
N LEU A 125 10.60 17.55 -1.24
CA LEU A 125 12.05 17.69 -1.04
C LEU A 125 12.81 17.82 -2.37
N LEU A 126 12.41 17.08 -3.40
CA LEU A 126 12.96 17.24 -4.75
C LEU A 126 12.77 18.68 -5.25
N SER A 127 11.57 19.23 -5.08
CA SER A 127 11.23 20.56 -5.57
C SER A 127 12.10 21.64 -4.92
N ILE A 128 12.44 21.48 -3.63
CA ILE A 128 13.36 22.37 -2.91
C ILE A 128 14.79 22.27 -3.46
N GLU A 129 15.26 21.07 -3.79
CA GLU A 129 16.62 20.89 -4.32
C GLU A 129 16.76 21.45 -5.74
N VAL A 130 15.74 21.27 -6.57
CA VAL A 130 15.66 21.91 -7.90
C VAL A 130 15.68 23.44 -7.77
N TRP A 131 14.93 23.98 -6.81
CA TRP A 131 14.94 25.41 -6.53
C TRP A 131 16.32 25.90 -6.10
N ARG A 132 16.98 25.18 -5.18
CA ARG A 132 18.30 25.52 -4.65
C ARG A 132 19.34 25.60 -5.76
N TYR A 133 19.30 24.68 -6.72
CA TYR A 133 20.26 24.61 -7.82
C TYR A 133 20.01 25.66 -8.92
N TYR A 134 18.76 25.84 -9.37
CA TYR A 134 18.45 26.73 -10.50
C TYR A 134 18.26 28.19 -10.12
N TYR A 135 17.67 28.46 -8.95
CA TYR A 135 17.19 29.80 -8.58
C TYR A 135 18.00 30.45 -7.45
N ASN A 136 19.11 29.81 -7.05
CA ASN A 136 20.18 30.42 -6.25
C ASN A 136 19.70 31.19 -5.00
N GLY A 137 18.63 30.73 -4.36
CA GLY A 137 18.12 31.31 -3.12
C GLY A 137 17.01 32.35 -3.25
N ASP A 138 16.41 32.57 -4.43
CA ASP A 138 15.24 33.47 -4.54
C ASP A 138 14.02 32.88 -3.81
N ILE A 139 13.76 33.42 -2.62
CA ILE A 139 12.71 32.98 -1.69
C ILE A 139 11.32 33.13 -2.31
N THR A 140 11.12 34.10 -3.22
CA THR A 140 9.83 34.32 -3.89
C THR A 140 9.45 33.12 -4.77
N ILE A 141 10.42 32.60 -5.51
CA ILE A 141 10.24 31.44 -6.40
C ILE A 141 10.00 30.18 -5.57
N LEU A 142 10.65 30.05 -4.41
CA LEU A 142 10.40 28.96 -3.47
C LEU A 142 8.94 28.95 -3.00
N TYR A 143 8.40 30.10 -2.60
CA TYR A 143 7.01 30.20 -2.16
C TYR A 143 6.01 29.87 -3.26
N ILE A 144 6.28 30.26 -4.51
CA ILE A 144 5.45 29.90 -5.66
C ILE A 144 5.44 28.38 -5.88
N ILE A 145 6.60 27.73 -5.82
CA ILE A 145 6.73 26.28 -6.00
C ILE A 145 5.99 25.52 -4.89
N ILE A 146 6.21 25.89 -3.62
CA ILE A 146 5.55 25.24 -2.49
C ILE A 146 4.04 25.49 -2.52
N GLY A 147 3.61 26.70 -2.88
CA GLY A 147 2.20 27.06 -3.02
C GLY A 147 1.51 26.22 -4.10
N PHE A 148 2.12 26.09 -5.27
CA PHE A 148 1.62 25.23 -6.33
C PHE A 148 1.50 23.78 -5.86
N GLN A 149 2.51 23.26 -5.16
CA GLN A 149 2.51 21.89 -4.65
C GLN A 149 1.39 21.67 -3.62
N CYS A 150 1.13 22.63 -2.73
CA CYS A 150 0.03 22.59 -1.76
C CYS A 150 -1.35 22.58 -2.43
N VAL A 151 -1.53 23.35 -3.50
CA VAL A 151 -2.77 23.37 -4.29
C VAL A 151 -2.99 22.02 -4.98
N VAL A 152 -1.96 21.48 -5.64
CA VAL A 152 -2.01 20.14 -6.25
C VAL A 152 -2.37 19.09 -5.21
N TRP A 153 -1.82 19.18 -4.01
CA TRP A 153 -2.12 18.25 -2.92
C TRP A 153 -3.56 18.38 -2.42
N THR A 154 -4.06 19.59 -2.30
CA THR A 154 -5.44 19.83 -1.88
C THR A 154 -6.43 19.28 -2.91
N ILE A 155 -6.19 19.53 -4.21
CA ILE A 155 -7.03 19.03 -5.31
C ILE A 155 -7.02 17.50 -5.33
N ALA A 156 -5.85 16.87 -5.27
CA ALA A 156 -5.73 15.42 -5.24
C ALA A 156 -6.38 14.83 -3.97
N GLY A 157 -6.29 15.51 -2.82
CA GLY A 157 -6.91 15.07 -1.57
C GLY A 157 -8.44 15.01 -1.67
N VAL A 158 -9.03 16.03 -2.29
CA VAL A 158 -10.47 16.12 -2.56
C VAL A 158 -10.90 15.09 -3.59
N LEU A 159 -10.17 14.93 -4.70
CA LEU A 159 -10.50 13.96 -5.76
C LEU A 159 -10.47 12.50 -5.26
N PHE A 160 -9.47 12.16 -4.44
CA PHE A 160 -9.27 10.79 -3.95
C PHE A 160 -9.91 10.52 -2.58
N LYS A 161 -10.76 11.43 -2.08
CA LYS A 161 -11.43 11.37 -0.75
C LYS A 161 -10.46 11.05 0.40
N GLN A 162 -9.24 11.57 0.34
CA GLN A 162 -8.23 11.40 1.39
C GLN A 162 -8.20 12.66 2.27
N HIS A 163 -8.85 12.59 3.43
CA HIS A 163 -8.92 13.72 4.37
C HIS A 163 -7.53 14.25 4.79
N TYR A 164 -6.56 13.36 5.03
CA TYR A 164 -5.21 13.75 5.46
C TYR A 164 -4.48 14.66 4.47
N PHE A 165 -4.64 14.41 3.17
CA PHE A 165 -3.95 15.17 2.13
C PHE A 165 -4.56 16.56 1.96
N THR A 166 -5.88 16.64 2.11
CA THR A 166 -6.62 17.91 2.10
C THR A 166 -6.24 18.78 3.31
N VAL A 167 -6.17 18.20 4.51
CA VAL A 167 -5.74 18.91 5.72
C VAL A 167 -4.31 19.41 5.58
N SER A 168 -3.38 18.57 5.11
CA SER A 168 -1.98 18.97 4.92
C SER A 168 -1.82 20.10 3.89
N GLY A 169 -2.58 20.05 2.78
CA GLY A 169 -2.54 21.09 1.75
C GLY A 169 -3.11 22.43 2.24
N ILE A 170 -4.23 22.40 2.95
CA ILE A 170 -4.82 23.61 3.56
C ILE A 170 -3.88 24.21 4.60
N LEU A 171 -3.33 23.39 5.49
CA LEU A 171 -2.44 23.84 6.55
C LEU A 171 -1.14 24.43 5.98
N GLY A 172 -0.58 23.81 4.93
CA GLY A 172 0.56 24.35 4.19
C GLY A 172 0.27 25.68 3.50
N THR A 173 -0.94 25.83 2.94
CA THR A 173 -1.38 27.08 2.31
C THR A 173 -1.56 28.21 3.35
N ILE A 174 -2.10 27.89 4.52
CA ILE A 174 -2.24 28.84 5.64
C ILE A 174 -0.86 29.31 6.12
N VAL A 175 0.08 28.38 6.31
CA VAL A 175 1.46 28.72 6.73
C VAL A 175 2.13 29.61 5.67
N LEU A 176 1.94 29.33 4.38
CA LEU A 176 2.46 30.20 3.31
C LEU A 176 1.86 31.60 3.34
N LEU A 177 0.55 31.73 3.57
CA LEU A 177 -0.09 33.04 3.68
C LEU A 177 0.43 33.83 4.88
N ILE A 178 0.71 33.16 6.01
CA ILE A 178 1.32 33.79 7.19
C ILE A 178 2.77 34.21 6.90
N LEU A 179 3.53 33.45 6.12
CA LEU A 179 4.92 33.80 5.78
C LEU A 179 5.04 34.93 4.75
N LEU A 180 4.00 35.17 3.96
CA LEU A 180 3.98 36.18 2.90
C LEU A 180 3.49 37.56 3.42
N PHE A 181 2.82 37.60 4.57
CA PHE A 181 2.33 38.81 5.25
C PHE A 181 3.19 39.17 6.45
#